data_AF-Q2SJT5-F1
#
_entry.id   AF-Q2SJT5-F1
#
_cell.length_a   1.000
_cell.length_b   1.000
_cell.length_c   1.000
_cell.angle_alpha   90.00
_cell.angle_beta   90.00
_cell.angle_gamma   90.00
#
_symmetry.space_group_name_H-M   'P 1'
#
loop_
_entity.id
_entity.type
_entity.pdbx_description
1 polymer ?
#
loop_
_entity_poly.entity_id
_entity_poly.type
_entity_poly.pdbx_seq_one_letter_code
_entity_poly.pdbx_strand_id
1 'polypeptide(L)'
;MLLRGAESESIEGAAKSVFIIDNTGVVMRESLRKKIISVCDQKIAAKGVNVGVSFYAFFANKNDDPELLMEAAEWWILTNKLDHFEKAVKIKEMVQQGA
;
A
#
# COMPACT_ATOMS: atom_id res chain seq x y z
N MET A 1 -37.98 36.57 0.27
CA MET A 1 -38.00 35.25 0.93
C MET A 1 -36.70 34.56 0.52
N LEU A 2 -35.82 34.36 1.50
CA LEU A 2 -34.42 33.97 1.32
C LEU A 2 -34.28 32.54 0.80
N LEU A 3 -33.19 32.36 0.05
CA LEU A 3 -32.61 31.14 -0.53
C LEU A 3 -32.57 29.95 0.45
N ARG A 4 -32.68 28.72 -0.07
CA ARG A 4 -31.56 27.76 -0.22
C ARG A 4 -32.10 26.35 -0.51
N GLY A 5 -31.55 25.75 -1.57
CA GLY A 5 -31.79 24.35 -1.91
C GLY A 5 -31.26 23.43 -0.80
N ALA A 6 -31.99 22.35 -0.56
CA ALA A 6 -31.50 21.24 0.23
C ALA A 6 -30.38 20.55 -0.56
N GLU A 7 -29.14 20.77 -0.12
CA GLU A 7 -27.98 20.04 -0.57
C GLU A 7 -28.16 18.55 -0.24
N SER A 8 -27.96 17.70 -1.24
CA SER A 8 -27.85 16.26 -1.08
C SER A 8 -26.71 15.96 -0.10
N GLU A 9 -27.03 15.37 1.04
CA GLU A 9 -26.04 14.80 1.96
C GLU A 9 -25.21 13.77 1.20
N SER A 10 -23.99 14.18 0.84
CA SER A 10 -22.99 13.29 0.31
C SER A 10 -22.55 12.40 1.46
N ILE A 11 -22.81 11.11 1.29
CA ILE A 11 -22.24 9.97 2.02
C ILE A 11 -20.74 10.18 2.33
N GLU A 12 -20.44 10.84 3.44
CA GLU A 12 -19.12 10.84 4.06
C GLU A 12 -18.98 9.56 4.90
N GLY A 13 -19.02 8.43 4.18
CA GLY A 13 -18.65 7.12 4.67
C GLY A 13 -17.25 6.77 4.17
N ALA A 14 -16.29 7.69 4.34
CA ALA A 14 -14.89 7.39 4.07
C ALA A 14 -14.47 6.28 5.05
N ALA A 15 -14.06 5.15 4.48
CA ALA A 15 -13.43 4.08 5.22
C ALA A 15 -12.41 4.68 6.18
N LYS A 16 -12.62 4.50 7.49
CA LYS A 16 -11.57 4.74 8.48
C LYS A 16 -10.53 3.67 8.23
N SER A 17 -9.63 3.92 7.28
CA SER A 17 -8.54 3.00 6.98
C SER A 17 -7.74 2.78 8.25
N VAL A 18 -7.21 1.58 8.34
CA VAL A 18 -6.39 1.06 9.42
C VAL A 18 -5.09 1.87 9.49
N PHE A 19 -5.16 3.09 10.03
CA PHE A 19 -4.02 3.94 10.28
C PHE A 19 -3.71 3.94 11.78
N ILE A 20 -2.48 3.59 12.12
CA ILE A 20 -1.86 4.06 13.35
C ILE A 20 -1.73 5.58 13.17
N ILE A 21 -2.65 6.33 13.77
CA ILE A 21 -2.66 7.79 13.73
C ILE A 21 -1.64 8.27 14.77
N ASP A 22 -0.51 8.80 14.31
CA ASP A 22 0.19 9.84 15.06
C ASP A 22 0.05 11.19 14.34
N ASN A 23 0.41 12.26 15.05
CA ASN A 23 0.04 13.65 14.78
C ASN A 23 0.71 14.26 13.52
N THR A 24 1.25 13.43 12.61
CA THR A 24 2.02 13.86 11.43
C THR A 24 1.57 13.26 10.09
N GLY A 25 0.54 12.42 10.07
CA GLY A 25 -0.02 11.87 8.82
C GLY A 25 0.64 10.57 8.38
N VAL A 26 -0.21 9.63 8.00
CA VAL A 26 0.03 8.27 7.48
C VAL A 26 1.49 7.92 7.15
N VAL A 27 2.10 7.04 7.93
CA VAL A 27 3.39 6.41 7.61
C VAL A 27 3.19 4.89 7.52
N MET A 28 3.59 4.29 6.39
CA MET A 28 3.68 2.82 6.22
C MET A 28 4.41 2.20 7.42
N ARG A 29 3.88 1.13 8.01
CA ARG A 29 4.53 0.46 9.14
C ARG A 29 5.94 -0.01 8.76
N GLU A 30 6.87 0.11 9.71
CA GLU A 30 8.25 -0.33 9.51
C GLU A 30 8.33 -1.84 9.18
N SER A 31 7.41 -2.64 9.73
CA SER A 31 7.28 -4.06 9.42
C SER A 31 6.96 -4.29 7.94
N LEU A 32 6.02 -3.53 7.37
CA LEU A 32 5.68 -3.62 5.95
C LEU A 32 6.86 -3.17 5.08
N ARG A 33 7.47 -2.04 5.42
CA ARG A 33 8.67 -1.53 4.71
C ARG A 33 9.79 -2.57 4.66
N LYS A 34 10.15 -3.15 5.80
CA LYS A 34 11.18 -4.21 5.90
C LYS A 34 10.81 -5.44 5.07
N LYS A 35 9.53 -5.84 5.12
CA LYS A 35 9.01 -6.99 4.36
C LYS A 35 9.15 -6.78 2.85
N ILE A 36 8.68 -5.63 2.34
CA ILE A 36 8.74 -5.29 0.91
C ILE A 36 10.19 -5.31 0.42
N ILE A 37 11.09 -4.63 1.13
CA ILE A 37 12.51 -4.57 0.75
C ILE A 37 13.12 -5.97 0.71
N SER A 38 12.93 -6.76 1.78
CA SER A 38 13.49 -8.12 1.86
C SER A 38 13.00 -9.02 0.73
N VAL A 39 11.71 -8.96 0.39
CA VAL A 39 11.15 -9.80 -0.67
C VAL A 39 11.63 -9.32 -2.04
N CYS A 40 11.66 -8.01 -2.29
CA CYS A 40 12.18 -7.48 -3.55
C CYS A 40 13.65 -7.89 -3.77
N ASP A 41 14.49 -7.79 -2.74
CA ASP A 41 15.89 -8.22 -2.80
C ASP A 41 16.03 -9.71 -3.12
N GLN A 42 15.25 -10.56 -2.46
CA GLN A 42 15.23 -11.99 -2.74
C GLN A 42 14.80 -12.30 -4.19
N LYS A 43 13.77 -11.62 -4.70
CA LYS A 43 13.30 -11.82 -6.08
C LYS A 43 14.32 -11.34 -7.09
N ILE A 44 14.96 -10.18 -6.85
CA ILE A 44 16.01 -9.63 -7.72
C ILE A 44 17.22 -10.58 -7.76
N ALA A 45 17.67 -11.07 -6.61
CA ALA A 45 18.78 -12.02 -6.54
C ALA A 45 18.48 -13.33 -7.28
N ALA A 46 17.24 -13.83 -7.20
CA ALA A 46 16.86 -15.09 -7.81
C ALA A 46 16.51 -15.00 -9.31
N LYS A 47 15.95 -13.87 -9.78
CA LYS A 47 15.37 -13.74 -11.13
C LYS A 47 15.90 -12.55 -11.93
N GLY A 48 16.80 -11.75 -11.36
CA GLY A 48 17.37 -10.56 -11.97
C GLY A 48 16.50 -9.31 -11.83
N VAL A 49 17.06 -8.17 -12.22
CA VAL A 49 16.47 -6.83 -12.03
C VAL A 49 15.16 -6.57 -12.77
N ASN A 50 14.84 -7.38 -13.79
CA ASN A 50 13.62 -7.25 -14.57
C ASN A 50 12.44 -8.06 -14.00
N VAL A 51 12.62 -8.70 -12.84
CA VAL A 51 11.55 -9.47 -12.21
C VAL A 51 10.36 -8.58 -11.83
N GLY A 52 9.17 -8.96 -12.31
CA GLY A 52 7.90 -8.39 -11.89
C GLY A 52 7.40 -9.06 -10.61
N VAL A 53 6.87 -8.28 -9.68
CA VAL A 53 6.25 -8.74 -8.44
C VAL A 53 4.90 -8.06 -8.24
N SER A 54 3.99 -8.74 -7.56
CA SER A 54 2.72 -8.20 -7.07
C SER A 54 2.78 -8.08 -5.54
N PHE A 55 1.92 -7.29 -4.91
CA PHE A 55 1.92 -7.17 -3.44
C PHE A 55 1.68 -8.51 -2.72
N TYR A 56 0.98 -9.46 -3.36
CA TYR A 56 0.80 -10.81 -2.83
C TYR A 56 2.13 -11.55 -2.63
N ALA A 57 3.18 -11.21 -3.39
CA ALA A 57 4.49 -11.83 -3.24
C ALA A 57 5.12 -11.58 -1.86
N PHE A 58 4.62 -10.58 -1.10
CA PHE A 58 5.10 -10.29 0.24
C PHE A 58 4.58 -11.27 1.29
N PHE A 59 3.57 -12.09 0.98
CA PHE A 59 2.90 -12.96 1.94
C PHE A 59 3.00 -14.43 1.49
N ALA A 60 3.25 -15.34 2.43
CA ALA A 60 3.25 -16.77 2.13
C ALA A 60 1.81 -17.30 2.01
N ASN A 61 0.93 -16.82 2.89
CA ASN A 61 -0.51 -17.08 2.85
C ASN A 61 -1.27 -15.79 3.19
N LYS A 62 -2.45 -15.61 2.58
CA LYS A 62 -3.35 -14.46 2.80
C LYS A 62 -3.86 -14.35 4.24
N ASN A 63 -3.79 -15.43 5.02
CA ASN A 63 -4.30 -15.49 6.39
C ASN A 63 -3.20 -15.32 7.46
N ASP A 64 -1.92 -15.23 7.09
CA ASP A 64 -0.82 -15.18 8.07
C ASP A 64 -0.80 -13.83 8.83
N ASP A 65 -0.99 -12.74 8.08
CA ASP A 65 -1.07 -11.38 8.62
C ASP A 65 -2.04 -10.56 7.74
N PRO A 66 -3.36 -10.75 7.94
CA PRO A 66 -4.37 -10.13 7.10
C PRO A 66 -4.35 -8.60 7.20
N GLU A 67 -3.98 -8.03 8.34
CA GLU A 67 -3.87 -6.57 8.51
C GLU A 67 -2.71 -6.00 7.67
N LEU A 68 -1.54 -6.64 7.73
CA LEU A 68 -0.38 -6.24 6.91
C LEU A 68 -0.65 -6.43 5.41
N LEU A 69 -1.44 -7.44 5.03
CA LEU A 69 -1.88 -7.63 3.65
C LEU A 69 -2.79 -6.50 3.19
N MET A 70 -3.76 -6.09 4.00
CA MET A 70 -4.67 -4.99 3.65
C MET A 70 -3.93 -3.66 3.54
N GLU A 71 -2.98 -3.39 4.44
CA GLU A 71 -2.11 -2.22 4.35
C GLU A 71 -1.26 -2.23 3.06
N ALA A 72 -0.67 -3.38 2.71
CA ALA A 72 0.08 -3.53 1.47
C ALA A 72 -0.80 -3.31 0.24
N ALA A 73 -2.02 -3.82 0.24
CA ALA A 73 -2.99 -3.66 -0.83
C ALA A 73 -3.44 -2.19 -0.97
N GLU A 74 -3.70 -1.49 0.13
CA GLU A 74 -4.03 -0.07 0.15
C GLU A 74 -2.89 0.78 -0.41
N TRP A 75 -1.67 0.58 0.08
CA TRP A 75 -0.47 1.27 -0.42
C TRP A 75 -0.25 1.02 -1.92
N TRP A 76 -0.45 -0.22 -2.38
CA TRP A 76 -0.23 -0.62 -3.77
C TRP A 76 -1.29 -0.05 -4.72
N ILE A 77 -2.57 -0.24 -4.39
CA ILE A 77 -3.70 -0.02 -5.30
C ILE A 77 -4.24 1.41 -5.15
N LEU A 78 -4.43 1.89 -3.92
CA LEU A 78 -5.08 3.17 -3.67
C LEU A 78 -4.06 4.32 -3.67
N THR A 79 -2.98 4.17 -2.92
CA THR A 79 -1.97 5.24 -2.77
C THR A 79 -1.13 5.39 -4.04
N ASN A 80 -0.50 4.29 -4.49
CA ASN A 80 0.47 4.35 -5.58
C ASN A 80 -0.09 3.93 -6.95
N LYS A 81 -1.31 3.36 -6.99
CA LYS A 81 -2.02 2.97 -8.22
C LYS A 81 -1.15 2.14 -9.17
N LEU A 82 -0.39 1.23 -8.57
CA LEU A 82 0.51 0.33 -9.28
C LEU A 82 -0.28 -0.72 -10.05
N ASP A 83 0.27 -1.15 -11.18
CA ASP A 83 -0.30 -2.24 -11.97
C ASP A 83 -0.27 -3.57 -11.21
N HIS A 84 -0.92 -4.61 -11.77
CA HIS A 84 -0.95 -5.92 -11.13
C HIS A 84 0.45 -6.49 -10.87
N PHE A 85 1.40 -6.16 -11.75
CA PHE A 85 2.82 -6.46 -11.57
C PHE A 85 3.67 -5.22 -11.81
N GLU A 86 4.66 -5.03 -10.96
CA GLU A 86 5.64 -3.95 -11.06
C GLU A 86 7.05 -4.50 -10.88
N LYS A 87 8.05 -3.80 -11.44
CA LYS A 87 9.45 -4.24 -11.28
C LYS A 87 9.86 -4.15 -9.81
N ALA A 88 10.50 -5.20 -9.29
CA ALA A 88 10.96 -5.25 -7.91
C ALA A 88 11.90 -4.09 -7.55
N VAL A 89 12.75 -3.65 -8.50
CA VAL A 89 13.63 -2.49 -8.31
C VAL A 89 12.85 -1.19 -8.08
N LYS A 90 11.79 -0.95 -8.87
CA LYS A 90 10.94 0.25 -8.76
C LYS A 90 10.25 0.30 -7.39
N ILE A 91 9.66 -0.81 -6.95
CA ILE A 91 8.96 -0.90 -5.67
C ILE A 91 9.93 -0.66 -4.50
N LYS A 92 11.12 -1.27 -4.55
CA LYS A 92 12.15 -1.09 -3.52
C LYS A 92 12.57 0.38 -3.42
N GLU A 93 12.82 1.03 -4.54
CA GLU A 93 13.20 2.45 -4.58
C GLU A 93 12.10 3.35 -3.98
N MET A 94 10.83 3.12 -4.35
CA MET A 94 9.69 3.85 -3.80
C MET A 94 9.63 3.75 -2.27
N VAL A 95 9.73 2.54 -1.74
CA VAL A 95 9.68 2.30 -0.29
C VAL A 95 10.90 2.89 0.43
N GLN A 96 12.09 2.90 -0.21
CA GLN A 96 13.28 3.52 0.36
C GLN A 96 13.16 5.06 0.43
N GLN A 97 12.52 5.66 -0.55
CA GLN A 97 12.24 7.11 -0.63
C GLN A 97 11.11 7.56 0.30
N GLY A 98 10.39 6.62 0.92
CA GLY A 98 9.30 6.92 1.86
C GLY A 98 7.93 7.15 1.19
N ALA A 99 7.73 6.59 -0.01
CA ALA A 99 6.43 6.55 -0.67
C ALA A 99 5.48 5.54 -0.01
#